data_AF-A0A1C1CQA3-F1
#
_entry.id   AF-A0A1C1CQA3-F1
#
_cell.length_a   1.000
_cell.length_b   1.000
_cell.length_c   1.000
_cell.angle_alpha   90.00
_cell.angle_beta   90.00
_cell.angle_gamma   90.00
#
_symmetry.space_group_name_H-M   'P 1'
#
loop_
_entity.id
_entity.type
_entity.pdbx_description
1 polymer ?
#
loop_
_entity_poly.entity_id
_entity_poly.type
_entity_poly.pdbx_seq_one_letter_code
_entity_poly.pdbx_strand_id
1 'polypeptide(L)'
;MFYNNLLTIPILLVSSLVVEDWSAINIAKNFPIDARNAIIGAMIFTGLSSIFISYTSAWCVRATSSTTYSMVGALNKLPIAVSGLIFFDAPVTIPSVSAIFVGFVSGIVYALAKVRESSKPKTILPTSNTMSASSQSNRDSLKA
;
A
#
# COMPACT_ATOMS: atom_id res chain seq x y z
N MET A 1 -12.70 -2.51 -0.69
CA MET A 1 -12.94 -2.09 0.71
C MET A 1 -13.72 -3.12 1.47
N PHE A 2 -14.99 -3.33 1.12
CA PHE A 2 -15.91 -4.20 1.85
C PHE A 2 -15.33 -5.60 2.18
N TYR A 3 -14.87 -6.34 1.18
CA TYR A 3 -14.30 -7.67 1.38
C TYR A 3 -13.02 -7.69 2.25
N ASN A 4 -12.16 -6.67 2.11
CA ASN A 4 -10.91 -6.61 2.87
C ASN A 4 -11.19 -6.41 4.37
N ASN A 5 -12.10 -5.49 4.70
CA ASN A 5 -12.44 -5.24 6.10
C ASN A 5 -13.30 -6.37 6.69
N LEU A 6 -14.28 -6.91 5.95
CA LEU A 6 -15.18 -7.95 6.46
C LEU A 6 -14.47 -9.29 6.70
N LEU A 7 -13.62 -9.72 5.76
CA LEU A 7 -12.93 -11.01 5.85
C LEU A 7 -11.85 -11.01 6.94
N THR A 8 -11.30 -9.83 7.24
CA THR A 8 -10.28 -9.65 8.27
C THR A 8 -10.86 -9.71 9.69
N ILE A 9 -12.15 -9.39 9.90
CA ILE A 9 -12.80 -9.46 11.23
C ILE A 9 -12.68 -10.86 11.88
N PRO A 10 -13.13 -11.97 11.26
CA PRO A 10 -13.03 -13.29 11.89
C PRO A 10 -11.57 -13.72 12.10
N ILE A 11 -10.68 -13.34 11.18
CA ILE A 11 -9.25 -13.69 11.25
C ILE A 11 -8.58 -12.97 12.42
N LEU A 12 -8.83 -11.66 12.58
CA LEU A 12 -8.34 -10.88 13.72
C LEU A 12 -8.95 -11.35 15.04
N LEU A 13 -10.24 -11.70 15.05
CA LEU A 13 -10.91 -12.21 16.24
C LEU A 13 -10.29 -13.53 16.70
N VAL A 14 -10.11 -14.50 15.79
CA VAL A 14 -9.45 -15.78 16.11
C VAL A 14 -8.00 -15.55 16.56
N SER A 15 -7.26 -14.67 15.88
CA SER A 15 -5.88 -14.35 16.25
C SER A 15 -5.78 -13.71 17.64
N SER A 16 -6.70 -12.81 17.97
CA SER A 16 -6.78 -12.16 19.28
C SER A 16 -7.13 -13.16 20.38
N LEU A 17 -8.04 -14.13 20.13
CA LEU A 17 -8.36 -15.18 21.11
C LEU A 17 -7.20 -16.14 21.40
N VAL A 18 -6.32 -16.38 20.42
CA VAL A 18 -5.20 -17.32 20.55
C VAL A 18 -3.95 -16.65 21.14
N VAL A 19 -3.69 -15.39 20.78
CA VAL A 19 -2.42 -14.71 21.11
C VAL A 19 -2.56 -13.78 22.31
N GLU A 20 -3.72 -13.18 22.54
CA GLU A 20 -3.92 -12.21 23.61
C GLU A 20 -4.50 -12.88 24.86
N ASP A 21 -4.01 -12.47 26.04
CA ASP A 21 -4.59 -12.90 27.31
C ASP A 21 -5.87 -12.13 27.60
N TRP A 22 -7.01 -12.80 27.51
CA TRP A 22 -8.34 -12.27 27.83
C TRP A 22 -8.68 -12.32 29.32
N SER A 23 -7.72 -12.63 30.19
CA SER A 23 -7.90 -12.57 31.64
C SER A 23 -8.42 -11.21 32.10
N ALA A 24 -9.40 -11.21 33.02
CA ALA A 24 -9.98 -9.99 33.58
C ALA A 24 -8.93 -9.05 34.19
N ILE A 25 -7.81 -9.60 34.68
CA ILE A 25 -6.69 -8.83 35.21
C ILE A 25 -5.98 -8.08 34.08
N ASN A 26 -5.77 -8.70 32.91
CA ASN A 26 -5.13 -8.07 31.76
C ASN A 26 -6.03 -6.99 31.16
N ILE A 27 -7.33 -7.26 31.03
CA ILE A 27 -8.32 -6.28 30.55
C ILE A 27 -8.41 -5.09 31.50
N ALA A 28 -8.42 -5.31 32.82
CA ALA A 28 -8.45 -4.22 33.80
C ALA A 28 -7.18 -3.35 33.76
N LYS A 29 -6.02 -3.93 33.44
CA LYS A 29 -4.75 -3.19 33.27
C LYS A 29 -4.74 -2.38 31.98
N ASN A 30 -5.22 -2.93 30.85
CA ASN A 30 -5.22 -2.25 29.56
C ASN A 30 -6.36 -1.23 29.42
N PHE A 31 -7.47 -1.45 30.13
CA PHE A 31 -8.63 -0.55 30.18
C PHE A 31 -8.92 -0.12 31.63
N PRO A 32 -8.08 0.75 32.22
CA PRO A 32 -8.33 1.29 33.56
C PRO A 32 -9.63 2.10 33.56
N ILE A 33 -10.45 1.98 34.61
CA ILE A 33 -11.79 2.60 34.71
C ILE A 33 -11.77 4.07 34.29
N ASP A 34 -10.74 4.80 34.71
CA ASP A 34 -10.60 6.24 34.49
C ASP A 34 -10.39 6.62 33.02
N ALA A 35 -9.73 5.76 32.24
CA ALA A 35 -9.41 6.04 30.84
C ALA A 35 -10.25 5.23 29.84
N ARG A 36 -11.19 4.37 30.28
CA ARG A 36 -11.95 3.48 29.37
C ARG A 36 -12.63 4.24 28.24
N ASN A 37 -13.33 5.32 28.56
CA ASN A 37 -14.06 6.10 27.57
C ASN A 37 -13.10 6.81 26.59
N ALA A 38 -11.94 7.28 27.07
CA ALA A 38 -10.92 7.90 26.23
C ALA A 38 -10.28 6.88 25.28
N ILE A 39 -9.96 5.68 25.78
CA ILE A 39 -9.39 4.59 24.99
C ILE A 39 -10.39 4.10 23.93
N ILE A 40 -11.65 3.87 24.31
CA ILE A 40 -12.71 3.47 23.36
C ILE A 40 -12.93 4.57 22.32
N GLY A 41 -12.95 5.85 22.73
CA GLY A 41 -13.01 6.98 21.81
C GLY A 41 -11.84 7.01 20.83
N ALA A 42 -10.61 6.78 21.30
CA ALA A 42 -9.42 6.67 20.47
C ALA A 42 -9.47 5.46 19.51
N MET A 43 -10.03 4.33 19.94
CA MET A 43 -10.24 3.16 19.08
C MET A 43 -11.24 3.45 17.95
N ILE A 44 -12.35 4.13 18.27
CA ILE A 44 -13.32 4.55 17.25
C ILE A 44 -12.68 5.55 16.28
N PHE A 45 -11.96 6.54 16.79
CA PHE A 45 -11.29 7.55 15.97
C PHE A 45 -10.22 6.97 15.05
N THR A 46 -9.36 6.08 15.56
CA THR A 46 -8.35 5.40 14.76
C THR A 46 -8.98 4.40 13.78
N GLY A 47 -10.06 3.74 14.18
CA GLY A 47 -10.88 2.89 13.31
C GLY A 47 -11.46 3.66 12.12
N LEU A 48 -12.08 4.82 12.36
CA LEU A 48 -12.57 5.71 11.31
C LEU A 48 -11.45 6.20 10.40
N SER A 49 -10.30 6.58 10.98
CA SER A 49 -9.10 6.98 10.22
C SER A 49 -8.57 5.85 9.32
N SER A 50 -8.62 4.60 9.80
CA SER A 50 -8.22 3.42 9.04
C SER A 50 -9.11 3.15 7.82
N ILE A 51 -10.39 3.55 7.85
CA ILE A 51 -11.28 3.46 6.67
C ILE A 51 -10.74 4.32 5.52
N PHE A 52 -10.26 5.54 5.81
CA PHE A 52 -9.69 6.42 4.80
C PHE A 52 -8.40 5.87 4.19
N ILE A 53 -7.51 5.33 5.03
CA ILE A 53 -6.27 4.69 4.58
C ILE A 53 -6.61 3.49 3.70
N SER A 54 -7.49 2.62 4.19
CA SER A 54 -7.92 1.44 3.45
C SER A 54 -8.46 1.86 2.08
N TYR A 55 -9.42 2.79 2.02
CA TYR A 55 -10.02 3.27 0.78
C TYR A 55 -8.98 3.75 -0.22
N THR A 56 -8.08 4.62 0.25
CA THR A 56 -7.00 5.19 -0.56
C THR A 56 -6.04 4.10 -1.05
N SER A 57 -5.70 3.11 -0.20
CA SER A 57 -4.84 1.99 -0.56
C SER A 57 -5.41 1.14 -1.69
N ALA A 58 -6.67 0.71 -1.61
CA ALA A 58 -7.23 -0.08 -2.72
C ALA A 58 -7.45 0.75 -3.97
N TRP A 59 -7.76 2.04 -3.84
CA TRP A 59 -7.82 2.92 -4.99
C TRP A 59 -6.45 3.07 -5.67
N CYS A 60 -5.38 3.25 -4.88
CA CYS A 60 -4.00 3.34 -5.37
C CYS A 60 -3.56 2.05 -6.09
N VAL A 61 -3.83 0.88 -5.51
CA VAL A 61 -3.54 -0.41 -6.13
C VAL A 61 -4.32 -0.60 -7.44
N ARG A 62 -5.58 -0.17 -7.48
CA ARG A 62 -6.44 -0.26 -8.67
C ARG A 62 -6.03 0.70 -9.78
N ALA A 63 -5.67 1.94 -9.45
CA ALA A 63 -5.36 2.99 -10.42
C ALA A 63 -3.92 2.90 -10.95
N THR A 64 -3.00 2.31 -10.19
CA THR A 64 -1.58 2.29 -10.53
C THR A 64 -1.05 0.85 -10.65
N SER A 65 -0.40 0.32 -9.61
CA SER A 65 0.10 -1.05 -9.54
C SER A 65 0.45 -1.40 -8.08
N SER A 66 0.57 -2.69 -7.77
CA SER A 66 1.06 -3.16 -6.47
C SER A 66 2.46 -2.64 -6.14
N THR A 67 3.38 -2.63 -7.12
CA THR A 67 4.74 -2.09 -6.96
C THR A 67 4.71 -0.62 -6.59
N THR A 68 3.87 0.19 -7.24
CA THR A 68 3.80 1.63 -6.93
C THR A 68 3.15 1.87 -5.57
N TYR A 69 2.13 1.09 -5.20
CA TYR A 69 1.54 1.18 -3.86
C TYR A 69 2.58 0.89 -2.77
N SER A 70 3.37 -0.18 -2.91
CA SER A 70 4.46 -0.51 -1.98
C SER A 70 5.54 0.58 -1.95
N MET A 71 5.91 1.14 -3.11
CA MET A 71 6.89 2.22 -3.18
C MET A 71 6.39 3.49 -2.49
N VAL A 72 5.13 3.90 -2.73
CA VAL A 72 4.52 5.06 -2.05
C VAL A 72 4.43 4.81 -0.54
N GLY A 73 4.13 3.58 -0.11
CA GLY A 73 4.17 3.20 1.30
C GLY A 73 5.56 3.33 1.94
N ALA A 74 6.62 2.98 1.21
CA ALA A 74 8.00 3.19 1.66
C ALA A 74 8.34 4.69 1.72
N LEU A 75 7.92 5.46 0.72
CA LEU A 75 8.14 6.91 0.68
C LEU A 75 7.38 7.66 1.78
N ASN A 76 6.19 7.23 2.18
CA ASN A 76 5.41 7.85 3.27
C ASN A 76 6.17 7.82 4.62
N LYS A 77 7.10 6.87 4.80
CA LYS A 77 7.94 6.83 6.00
C LYS A 77 8.97 7.96 6.06
N LEU A 78 9.43 8.48 4.91
CA LEU A 78 10.49 9.48 4.87
C LEU A 78 10.04 10.83 5.47
N PRO A 79 8.87 11.40 5.10
CA PRO A 79 8.37 12.60 5.76
C PRO A 79 8.16 12.41 7.27
N ILE A 80 7.67 11.25 7.70
CA ILE A 80 7.50 10.94 9.13
C ILE A 80 8.86 10.95 9.84
N ALA A 81 9.90 10.37 9.23
CA ALA A 81 11.26 10.41 9.77
C ALA A 81 11.83 11.83 9.81
N VAL A 82 11.59 12.65 8.79
CA VAL A 82 11.98 14.07 8.77
C VAL A 82 11.27 14.86 9.86
N SER A 83 9.96 14.69 10.02
CA SER A 83 9.20 15.28 11.12
C SER A 83 9.71 14.80 12.48
N GLY A 84 10.11 13.53 12.58
CA GLY A 84 10.76 12.96 13.77
C GLY A 84 12.03 13.70 14.16
N LEU A 85 12.89 14.03 13.19
CA LEU A 85 14.14 14.76 13.43
C LEU A 85 13.93 16.26 13.70
N ILE A 86 12.86 16.88 13.17
CA ILE A 86 12.59 18.31 13.31
C ILE A 86 11.86 18.61 14.64
N PHE A 87 10.87 17.80 15.00
CA PHE A 87 10.00 18.07 16.15
C PHE A 87 10.47 17.39 17.45
N PHE A 88 11.26 16.33 17.36
CA PHE A 88 11.86 15.70 18.52
C PHE A 88 13.36 15.94 18.50
N ASP A 89 13.95 16.22 19.66
CA ASP A 89 15.39 16.40 19.87
C ASP A 89 16.15 15.06 19.78
N ALA A 90 15.92 14.34 18.68
CA ALA A 90 16.59 13.10 18.37
C ALA A 90 17.98 13.42 17.81
N PRO A 91 19.03 12.65 18.16
CA PRO A 91 20.37 12.88 17.65
C PRO A 91 20.39 12.74 16.13
N VAL A 92 20.58 13.87 15.44
CA VAL A 92 20.69 13.92 13.98
C VAL A 92 22.06 13.39 13.58
N THR A 93 22.14 12.08 13.34
CA THR A 93 23.37 11.45 12.86
C THR A 93 23.49 11.56 11.34
N ILE A 94 24.72 11.73 10.84
CA ILE A 94 25.00 11.78 9.38
C ILE A 94 24.41 10.56 8.63
N PRO A 95 24.48 9.32 9.16
CA PRO A 95 23.81 8.16 8.55
C PRO A 95 22.29 8.30 8.43
N SER A 96 21.61 8.87 9.43
CA SER A 96 20.15 9.04 9.39
C SER A 96 19.72 10.03 8.31
N VAL A 97 20.43 11.16 8.21
CA VAL A 97 20.14 12.18 7.19
C VAL A 97 20.46 11.67 5.79
N SER A 98 21.60 10.99 5.61
CA SER A 98 21.97 10.41 4.32
C SER A 98 21.00 9.31 3.87
N ALA A 99 20.51 8.47 4.79
CA ALA A 99 19.50 7.46 4.50
C ALA A 99 18.18 8.08 4.03
N ILE A 100 17.71 9.16 4.68
CA ILE A 100 16.51 9.89 4.25
C ILE A 100 16.71 10.47 2.86
N PHE A 101 17.86 11.08 2.59
CA PHE A 101 18.20 11.63 1.27
C PHE A 101 18.22 10.56 0.18
N VAL A 102 18.88 9.43 0.41
CA VAL A 102 18.89 8.28 -0.51
C VAL A 102 17.48 7.75 -0.75
N GLY A 103 16.64 7.71 0.29
CA GLY A 103 15.23 7.35 0.17
C GLY A 103 14.44 8.27 -0.77
N PHE A 104 14.64 9.59 -0.68
CA PHE A 104 14.01 10.55 -1.58
C PHE A 104 14.50 10.39 -3.03
N VAL A 105 15.82 10.22 -3.23
CA VAL A 105 16.39 9.98 -4.56
C VAL A 105 15.80 8.71 -5.18
N SER A 106 15.69 7.63 -4.41
CA SER A 106 15.03 6.38 -4.83
C SER A 106 13.59 6.62 -5.29
N GLY A 107 12.82 7.42 -4.54
CA GLY A 107 11.46 7.83 -4.92
C GLY A 107 11.38 8.57 -6.25
N ILE A 108 12.27 9.54 -6.46
CA ILE A 108 12.34 10.32 -7.70
C ILE A 108 12.71 9.41 -8.88
N VAL A 109 13.74 8.57 -8.72
CA VAL A 109 14.17 7.63 -9.76
C VAL A 109 13.04 6.67 -10.12
N TYR A 110 12.30 6.15 -9.13
CA TYR A 110 11.15 5.29 -9.38
C TYR A 110 10.03 6.02 -10.14
N ALA A 111 9.70 7.26 -9.75
CA ALA A 111 8.69 8.06 -10.44
C ALA A 111 9.08 8.31 -11.91
N LEU A 112 10.35 8.66 -12.16
CA LEU A 112 10.88 8.84 -13.52
C LEU A 112 10.86 7.53 -14.32
N ALA A 113 11.21 6.41 -13.70
CA ALA A 113 11.12 5.10 -14.33
C ALA A 113 9.67 4.76 -14.73
N LYS A 114 8.69 5.04 -13.87
CA LYS A 114 7.26 4.82 -14.16
C LYS A 114 6.70 5.74 -15.25
N VAL A 115 7.12 7.00 -15.29
CA VAL A 115 6.78 7.91 -16.39
C VAL A 115 7.35 7.38 -17.71
N ARG A 116 8.62 6.95 -17.73
CA ARG A 116 9.25 6.36 -18.92
C ARG A 116 8.60 5.04 -19.36
N GLU A 117 8.18 4.21 -18.41
CA GLU A 117 7.44 2.96 -18.68
C GLU A 117 6.07 3.25 -19.32
N SER A 118 5.37 4.28 -18.82
CA SER A 118 4.06 4.69 -19.34
C SER A 118 4.14 5.29 -20.74
N SER A 119 5.27 5.91 -21.10
CA SER A 119 5.53 6.47 -22.44
C SER A 119 6.02 5.45 -23.47
N LYS A 120 6.45 4.25 -23.04
CA LYS A 120 6.76 3.17 -24.00
C LYS A 120 5.43 2.72 -24.62
N PRO A 121 5.34 2.60 -25.97
CA PRO A 121 4.17 1.98 -26.57
C PRO A 121 4.00 0.63 -25.92
N LYS A 122 2.83 0.38 -25.31
CA LYS A 122 2.51 -0.93 -24.73
C LYS A 122 2.80 -1.93 -25.83
N THR A 123 3.90 -2.67 -25.71
CA THR A 123 4.16 -3.83 -26.55
C THR A 123 3.05 -4.79 -26.18
N ILE A 124 1.92 -4.63 -26.87
CA ILE A 124 0.95 -5.67 -27.12
C ILE A 124 1.82 -6.91 -27.30
N LEU A 125 1.69 -7.87 -26.38
CA LEU A 125 1.97 -9.24 -26.73
C LEU A 125 1.32 -9.44 -28.11
N PRO A 126 1.91 -10.22 -29.01
CA PRO A 126 1.20 -10.58 -30.22
C PRO A 126 -0.01 -11.43 -29.81
N THR A 127 -1.10 -10.79 -29.37
CA THR A 127 -2.42 -11.08 -29.88
C THR A 127 -2.44 -10.56 -31.31
N SER A 128 -1.51 -11.08 -32.13
CA SER A 128 -1.79 -11.10 -33.53
C SER A 128 -3.00 -12.03 -33.60
N ASN A 129 -4.13 -11.44 -34.01
CA ASN A 129 -4.78 -12.02 -35.16
C ASN A 129 -3.74 -12.02 -36.30
N THR A 130 -2.72 -12.88 -36.18
CA THR A 130 -2.02 -13.43 -37.31
C THR A 130 -3.13 -14.22 -37.94
N MET A 131 -3.84 -13.58 -38.87
CA MET A 131 -4.32 -14.33 -40.00
C MET A 131 -3.13 -15.18 -40.41
N SER A 132 -3.25 -16.49 -40.20
CA SER A 132 -2.21 -17.43 -40.56
C SER A 132 -1.82 -17.11 -42.01
N ALA A 133 -0.54 -17.22 -42.36
CA ALA A 133 -0.12 -17.01 -43.75
C ALA A 133 -1.01 -17.81 -44.74
N SER A 134 -1.55 -18.95 -44.29
CA SER A 134 -2.57 -19.74 -45.00
C SER A 134 -3.92 -19.03 -45.21
N SER A 135 -4.39 -18.26 -44.24
CA SER A 135 -5.63 -17.48 -44.33
C SER A 135 -5.45 -16.25 -45.21
N GLN A 136 -4.25 -15.68 -45.26
CA GLN A 136 -3.90 -14.60 -46.20
C GLN A 136 -3.78 -15.15 -47.63
N SER A 137 -3.09 -16.27 -47.82
CA SER A 137 -2.93 -16.90 -49.14
C SER A 137 -4.26 -17.38 -49.73
N ASN A 138 -5.19 -17.90 -48.90
CA ASN A 138 -6.52 -18.30 -49.38
C ASN A 138 -7.37 -17.09 -49.81
N ARG A 139 -7.15 -15.91 -49.23
CA ARG A 139 -7.83 -14.68 -49.69
C ARG A 139 -7.24 -14.14 -50.99
N ASP A 140 -5.92 -14.25 -51.15
CA ASP A 140 -5.27 -13.80 -52.39
C ASP A 140 -5.54 -14.75 -53.56
N SER A 141 -5.67 -16.06 -53.32
CA SER A 141 -6.06 -17.02 -54.36
C SER A 141 -7.52 -16.90 -54.82
N LEU A 142 -8.39 -16.29 -54.00
CA LEU A 142 -9.79 -16.00 -54.36
C LEU A 142 -9.95 -14.67 -55.14
N LYS A 143 -8.90 -13.86 -55.26
CA LYS A 143 -8.93 -12.54 -55.93
C LYS A 143 -8.28 -12.52 -57.32
N ALA A 144 -7.66 -13.61 -57.75
CA ALA A 144 -7.15 -13.81 -59.11
C ALA A 144 -8.13 -14.66 -59.93
#